data_AF-A0A9X2Z8G9-F1
#
_entry.id   AF-A0A9X2Z8G9-F1
#
_cell.length_a   1.000
_cell.length_b   1.000
_cell.length_c   1.000
_cell.angle_alpha   90.00
_cell.angle_beta   90.00
_cell.angle_gamma   90.00
#
_symmetry.space_group_name_H-M   'P 1'
#
loop_
_entity.id
_entity.type
_entity.pdbx_description
1 polymer ?
#
loop_
_entity_poly.entity_id
_entity_poly.type
_entity_poly.pdbx_seq_one_letter_code
_entity_poly.pdbx_strand_id
1 'polypeptide(L)'
;MSNAPEIIAEIDNFLDKYSLKKNKLTTQDLISYIEEKWHQADDEKYKIHQGSIFIGRMINEYIELQDYNNMQRWLDMMDLHSLSQKHPGYINNYYSGECCLECGNEEKALEYFHLSYNENPDYIFTCAPFCIEFFNKHLENTRELPEKQEEESYYNIIELKDWQLFFNEENASIEYVILDGDSDEIEEHSIEHNNGIEYLQNNQTTILESILTKLLSKYPELQEIYDYPEEEKQDFMPDVTQIKDFSDLLSPSTIYITSVFKDGIPYIGYMFSCSWDSEHGLGVMTHKNRIIEIGGADTAFSTWSAEEDLNKN
;
A
#
# COMPACT_ATOMS: atom_id res chain seq x y z
N MET A 1 -8.10 20.68 -28.37
CA MET A 1 -8.37 20.11 -27.03
C MET A 1 -7.09 19.39 -26.63
N SER A 2 -6.69 19.46 -25.36
CA SER A 2 -5.48 18.79 -24.91
C SER A 2 -5.67 17.27 -24.96
N ASN A 3 -4.60 16.54 -25.30
CA ASN A 3 -4.58 15.08 -25.27
C ASN A 3 -4.09 14.51 -23.93
N ALA A 4 -3.63 15.36 -23.00
CA ALA A 4 -3.05 14.93 -21.74
C ALA A 4 -4.02 14.13 -20.85
N PRO A 5 -5.31 14.47 -20.69
CA PRO A 5 -6.21 13.70 -19.83
C PRO A 5 -6.37 12.24 -20.26
N GLU A 6 -6.46 11.98 -21.56
CA GLU A 6 -6.59 10.63 -22.12
C GLU A 6 -5.32 9.82 -21.89
N ILE A 7 -4.15 10.39 -22.17
CA ILE A 7 -2.87 9.71 -21.98
C ILE A 7 -2.57 9.46 -20.49
N ILE A 8 -2.92 10.39 -19.61
CA ILE A 8 -2.79 10.19 -18.16
C ILE A 8 -3.67 9.03 -17.69
N ALA A 9 -4.90 8.92 -18.19
CA ALA A 9 -5.77 7.78 -17.87
C ALA A 9 -5.22 6.45 -18.43
N GLU A 10 -4.57 6.45 -19.60
CA GLU A 10 -3.90 5.25 -20.12
C GLU A 10 -2.72 4.80 -19.24
N ILE A 11 -1.92 5.74 -18.72
CA ILE A 11 -0.82 5.42 -17.79
C ILE A 11 -1.38 4.88 -16.47
N ASP A 12 -2.46 5.46 -15.96
CA ASP A 12 -3.13 5.03 -14.73
C ASP A 12 -3.61 3.58 -14.85
N ASN A 13 -4.39 3.27 -15.89
CA ASN A 13 -4.88 1.91 -16.16
C ASN A 13 -3.72 0.91 -16.37
N PHE A 14 -2.63 1.34 -17.03
CA PHE A 14 -1.44 0.50 -17.16
C PHE A 14 -0.81 0.19 -15.80
N LEU A 15 -0.70 1.18 -14.91
CA LEU A 15 -0.14 0.98 -13.56
C LEU A 15 -1.01 0.07 -12.71
N ASP A 16 -2.35 0.20 -12.79
CA ASP A 16 -3.28 -0.70 -12.13
C ASP A 16 -3.07 -2.14 -12.60
N LYS A 17 -2.98 -2.37 -13.92
CA LYS A 17 -2.71 -3.70 -14.48
C LYS A 17 -1.31 -4.22 -14.11
N TYR A 18 -0.33 -3.33 -14.03
CA TYR A 18 1.03 -3.68 -13.63
C TYR A 18 1.10 -4.14 -12.17
N SER A 19 0.22 -3.63 -11.30
CA SER A 19 0.15 -4.01 -9.88
C SER A 19 -0.46 -5.40 -9.63
N LEU A 20 -1.14 -5.98 -10.63
CA LEU A 20 -1.79 -7.28 -10.51
C LEU A 20 -0.77 -8.42 -10.28
N LYS A 21 -1.11 -9.38 -9.40
CA LYS A 21 -0.24 -10.55 -9.12
C LYS A 21 0.11 -11.36 -10.37
N LYS A 22 -0.78 -11.38 -11.37
CA LYS A 22 -0.59 -12.07 -12.63
C LYS A 22 0.30 -11.33 -13.64
N ASN A 23 0.72 -10.11 -13.33
CA ASN A 23 1.60 -9.33 -14.18
C ASN A 23 2.92 -10.07 -14.44
N LYS A 24 3.41 -9.97 -15.68
CA LYS A 24 4.67 -10.57 -16.13
C LYS A 24 5.64 -9.54 -16.71
N LEU A 25 5.23 -8.28 -16.74
CA LEU A 25 6.05 -7.18 -17.20
C LEU A 25 7.17 -6.92 -16.19
N THR A 26 8.31 -6.51 -16.70
CA THR A 26 9.47 -6.13 -15.91
C THR A 26 9.42 -4.64 -15.57
N THR A 27 10.21 -4.20 -14.60
CA THR A 27 10.43 -2.77 -14.32
C THR A 27 10.87 -2.01 -15.58
N GLN A 28 11.66 -2.63 -16.45
CA GLN A 28 12.07 -2.00 -17.72
C GLN A 28 10.88 -1.79 -18.66
N ASP A 29 9.91 -2.70 -18.68
CA ASP A 29 8.69 -2.55 -19.49
C ASP A 29 7.82 -1.41 -18.95
N LEU A 30 7.68 -1.29 -17.61
CA LEU A 30 7.00 -0.18 -16.96
C LEU A 30 7.63 1.17 -17.33
N ILE A 31 8.94 1.29 -17.13
CA ILE A 31 9.68 2.51 -17.43
C ILE A 31 9.50 2.89 -18.90
N SER A 32 9.65 1.92 -19.80
CA SER A 32 9.55 2.17 -21.25
C SER A 32 8.15 2.63 -21.65
N TYR A 33 7.11 2.01 -21.08
CA TYR A 33 5.72 2.38 -21.36
C TYR A 33 5.42 3.80 -20.87
N ILE A 34 5.77 4.14 -19.63
CA ILE A 34 5.50 5.46 -19.06
C ILE A 34 6.27 6.54 -19.80
N GLU A 35 7.56 6.33 -20.12
CA GLU A 35 8.35 7.27 -20.93
C GLU A 35 7.71 7.55 -22.28
N GLU A 36 7.29 6.50 -22.99
CA GLU A 36 6.66 6.62 -24.30
C GLU A 36 5.36 7.42 -24.22
N LYS A 37 4.46 7.07 -23.29
CA LYS A 37 3.17 7.74 -23.11
C LYS A 37 3.35 9.17 -22.62
N TRP A 38 4.22 9.39 -21.64
CA TRP A 38 4.52 10.70 -21.11
C TRP A 38 5.01 11.67 -22.20
N HIS A 39 5.84 11.19 -23.14
CA HIS A 39 6.29 11.99 -24.28
C HIS A 39 5.17 12.32 -25.27
N GLN A 40 4.13 11.49 -25.40
CA GLN A 40 2.98 11.74 -26.28
C GLN A 40 2.03 12.81 -25.73
N ALA A 41 1.97 12.99 -24.41
CA ALA A 41 1.10 13.97 -23.76
C ALA A 41 1.63 15.40 -23.89
N ASP A 42 0.74 16.32 -24.24
CA ASP A 42 1.02 17.76 -24.21
C ASP A 42 1.20 18.29 -22.78
N ASP A 43 1.66 19.54 -22.65
CA ASP A 43 2.08 20.13 -21.38
C ASP A 43 0.95 20.32 -20.36
N GLU A 44 -0.33 20.15 -20.74
CA GLU A 44 -1.42 20.16 -19.75
C GLU A 44 -1.30 19.00 -18.74
N LYS A 45 -0.50 17.95 -19.04
CA LYS A 45 -0.16 16.88 -18.10
C LYS A 45 0.43 17.39 -16.77
N TYR A 46 1.13 18.53 -16.80
CA TYR A 46 1.71 19.17 -15.62
C TYR A 46 0.67 19.85 -14.71
N LYS A 47 -0.60 19.88 -15.11
CA LYS A 47 -1.71 20.42 -14.31
C LYS A 47 -2.65 19.33 -13.78
N ILE A 48 -2.46 18.09 -14.22
CA ILE A 48 -3.28 16.95 -13.80
C ILE A 48 -2.63 16.31 -12.58
N HIS A 49 -3.36 16.14 -11.48
CA HIS A 49 -2.80 15.66 -10.22
C HIS A 49 -2.02 14.34 -10.38
N GLN A 50 -2.59 13.36 -11.09
CA GLN A 50 -1.96 12.08 -11.41
C GLN A 50 -0.61 12.24 -12.12
N GLY A 51 -0.41 13.30 -12.91
CA GLY A 51 0.86 13.60 -13.54
C GLY A 51 2.01 13.71 -12.54
N SER A 52 1.78 14.34 -11.38
CA SER A 52 2.78 14.39 -10.30
C SER A 52 3.07 13.02 -9.68
N ILE A 53 2.06 12.15 -9.57
CA ILE A 53 2.21 10.79 -9.03
C ILE A 53 3.12 9.98 -9.96
N PHE A 54 2.92 10.10 -11.29
CA PHE A 54 3.73 9.39 -12.27
C PHE A 54 5.17 9.92 -12.34
N ILE A 55 5.37 11.24 -12.20
CA ILE A 55 6.72 11.81 -12.08
C ILE A 55 7.43 11.23 -10.85
N GLY A 56 6.76 11.24 -9.68
CA GLY A 56 7.30 10.67 -8.45
C GLY A 56 7.62 9.18 -8.58
N ARG A 57 6.74 8.40 -9.24
CA ARG A 57 6.99 7.00 -9.55
C ARG A 57 8.26 6.82 -10.37
N MET A 58 8.42 7.57 -11.45
CA MET A 58 9.58 7.46 -12.34
C MET A 58 10.89 7.90 -11.67
N ILE A 59 10.85 8.90 -10.77
CA ILE A 59 12.00 9.27 -9.94
C ILE A 59 12.48 8.06 -9.14
N ASN A 60 11.57 7.39 -8.43
CA ASN A 60 11.90 6.22 -7.61
C ASN A 60 12.43 5.04 -8.45
N GLU A 61 11.84 4.78 -9.61
CA GLU A 61 12.33 3.71 -10.51
C GLU A 61 13.78 3.97 -10.96
N TYR A 62 14.14 5.23 -11.25
CA TYR A 62 15.51 5.56 -11.62
C TYR A 62 16.47 5.66 -10.44
N ILE A 63 15.99 5.93 -9.22
CA ILE A 63 16.78 5.78 -7.98
C ILE A 63 17.18 4.31 -7.79
N GLU A 64 16.22 3.38 -7.91
CA GLU A 64 16.48 1.93 -7.78
C GLU A 64 17.49 1.43 -8.82
N LEU A 65 17.44 1.97 -10.04
CA LEU A 65 18.42 1.68 -11.10
C LEU A 65 19.76 2.41 -10.94
N GLN A 66 19.88 3.31 -9.97
CA GLN A 66 21.04 4.20 -9.78
C GLN A 66 21.36 5.02 -11.05
N ASP A 67 20.33 5.42 -11.80
CA ASP A 67 20.45 6.23 -13.02
C ASP A 67 20.16 7.71 -12.73
N TYR A 68 21.18 8.38 -12.22
CA TYR A 68 21.10 9.79 -11.82
C TYR A 68 20.61 10.70 -12.95
N ASN A 69 21.01 10.47 -14.20
CA ASN A 69 20.67 11.40 -15.29
C ASN A 69 19.17 11.38 -15.60
N ASN A 70 18.57 10.19 -15.60
CA ASN A 70 17.14 10.06 -15.82
C ASN A 70 16.33 10.47 -14.58
N MET A 71 16.79 10.12 -13.39
CA MET A 71 16.21 10.60 -12.13
C MET A 71 16.14 12.14 -12.10
N GLN A 72 17.26 12.82 -12.39
CA GLN A 72 17.33 14.28 -12.44
C GLN A 72 16.41 14.86 -13.53
N ARG A 73 16.34 14.24 -14.71
CA ARG A 73 15.41 14.66 -15.77
C ARG A 73 13.96 14.63 -15.30
N TRP A 74 13.56 13.65 -14.50
CA TRP A 74 12.21 13.59 -13.93
C TRP A 74 12.00 14.57 -12.77
N LEU A 75 13.02 14.86 -11.95
CA LEU A 75 12.98 15.98 -11.00
C LEU A 75 12.74 17.31 -11.71
N ASP A 76 13.46 17.60 -12.79
CA ASP A 76 13.26 18.83 -13.58
C ASP A 76 11.83 18.91 -14.14
N MET A 77 11.21 17.76 -14.47
CA MET A 77 9.80 17.70 -14.88
C MET A 77 8.83 17.94 -13.72
N MET A 78 9.17 17.54 -12.49
CA MET A 78 8.37 17.85 -11.30
C MET A 78 8.27 19.35 -11.09
N ASP A 79 9.35 20.09 -11.33
CA ASP A 79 9.36 21.56 -11.20
C ASP A 79 8.37 22.24 -12.16
N LEU A 80 8.13 21.65 -13.33
CA LEU A 80 7.13 22.14 -14.29
C LEU A 80 5.69 21.88 -13.81
N HIS A 81 5.49 20.93 -12.90
CA HIS A 81 4.17 20.57 -12.39
C HIS A 81 3.58 21.67 -11.51
N SER A 82 2.28 21.94 -11.65
CA SER A 82 1.58 22.99 -10.87
C SER A 82 1.66 22.82 -9.35
N LEU A 83 1.95 21.60 -8.88
CA LEU A 83 2.11 21.28 -7.46
C LEU A 83 3.49 21.68 -6.91
N SER A 84 4.51 21.87 -7.75
CA SER A 84 5.83 22.33 -7.30
C SER A 84 5.75 23.68 -6.57
N GLN A 85 4.74 24.48 -6.90
CA GLN A 85 4.49 25.79 -6.32
C GLN A 85 3.72 25.76 -4.98
N LYS A 86 3.28 24.58 -4.52
CA LYS A 86 2.54 24.45 -3.24
C LYS A 86 3.46 24.48 -2.02
N HIS A 87 4.73 24.11 -2.18
CA HIS A 87 5.69 24.05 -1.09
C HIS A 87 6.73 25.17 -1.21
N PRO A 88 7.25 25.67 -0.08
CA PRO A 88 8.41 26.57 -0.08
C PRO A 88 9.62 25.96 -0.79
N GLY A 89 10.49 26.80 -1.34
CA GLY A 89 11.67 26.38 -2.11
C GLY A 89 12.59 25.44 -1.32
N TYR A 90 12.77 25.69 -0.02
CA TYR A 90 13.59 24.83 0.84
C TYR A 90 13.07 23.39 0.96
N ILE A 91 11.75 23.16 0.86
CA ILE A 91 11.16 21.81 0.89
C ILE A 91 11.48 21.07 -0.41
N ASN A 92 11.28 21.74 -1.55
CA ASN A 92 11.59 21.16 -2.86
C ASN A 92 13.10 20.85 -2.97
N ASN A 93 13.95 21.79 -2.53
CA ASN A 93 15.40 21.58 -2.50
C ASN A 93 15.79 20.41 -1.59
N TYR A 94 15.16 20.25 -0.42
CA TYR A 94 15.41 19.07 0.43
C TYR A 94 15.05 17.78 -0.31
N TYR A 95 13.86 17.71 -0.92
CA TYR A 95 13.40 16.53 -1.65
C TYR A 95 14.35 16.18 -2.82
N SER A 96 14.76 17.17 -3.61
CA SER A 96 15.76 16.94 -4.68
C SER A 96 17.09 16.45 -4.12
N GLY A 97 17.53 16.96 -2.96
CA GLY A 97 18.74 16.50 -2.29
C GLY A 97 18.64 15.05 -1.80
N GLU A 98 17.50 14.68 -1.22
CA GLU A 98 17.19 13.30 -0.80
C GLU A 98 17.23 12.33 -1.99
N CYS A 99 16.52 12.64 -3.08
CA CYS A 99 16.54 11.82 -4.30
C CYS A 99 17.96 11.69 -4.90
N CYS A 100 18.74 12.77 -4.90
CA CYS A 100 20.14 12.71 -5.36
C CYS A 100 21.00 11.80 -4.48
N LEU A 101 20.79 11.84 -3.16
CA LEU A 101 21.54 11.04 -2.20
C LEU A 101 21.20 9.55 -2.36
N GLU A 102 19.92 9.20 -2.44
CA GLU A 102 19.46 7.83 -2.67
C GLU A 102 19.92 7.26 -4.02
N CYS A 103 20.00 8.12 -5.04
CA CYS A 103 20.53 7.75 -6.36
C CYS A 103 22.08 7.72 -6.42
N GLY A 104 22.77 7.88 -5.28
CA GLY A 104 24.22 7.76 -5.17
C GLY A 104 25.02 8.98 -5.64
N ASN A 105 24.39 10.14 -5.88
CA ASN A 105 25.07 11.38 -6.26
C ASN A 105 25.20 12.34 -5.07
N GLU A 106 26.17 12.07 -4.20
CA GLU A 106 26.45 12.85 -2.99
C GLU A 106 26.80 14.32 -3.28
N GLU A 107 27.50 14.62 -4.38
CA GLU A 107 27.87 15.99 -4.76
C GLU A 107 26.62 16.84 -4.99
N LYS A 108 25.68 16.31 -5.78
CA LYS A 108 24.42 17.00 -6.08
C LYS A 108 23.47 17.04 -4.90
N ALA A 109 23.43 15.97 -4.11
CA ALA A 109 22.70 15.97 -2.84
C ALA A 109 23.15 17.11 -1.93
N LEU A 110 24.47 17.28 -1.77
CA LEU A 110 25.04 18.32 -0.92
C LEU A 110 24.73 19.73 -1.44
N GLU A 111 24.78 19.95 -2.76
CA GLU A 111 24.37 21.23 -3.37
C GLU A 111 22.92 21.59 -2.99
N TYR A 112 21.98 20.66 -3.17
CA TYR A 112 20.57 20.86 -2.86
C TYR A 112 20.31 21.03 -1.36
N PHE A 113 20.98 20.25 -0.51
CA PHE A 113 20.87 20.43 0.94
C PHE A 113 21.41 21.79 1.38
N HIS A 114 22.48 22.31 0.78
CA HIS A 114 22.91 23.68 1.06
C HIS A 114 21.87 24.72 0.62
N LEU A 115 21.20 24.54 -0.52
CA LEU A 115 20.11 25.43 -0.95
C LEU A 115 18.95 25.41 0.06
N SER A 116 18.52 24.22 0.49
CA SER A 116 17.48 24.06 1.52
C SER A 116 17.89 24.71 2.85
N TYR A 117 19.09 24.39 3.34
CA TYR A 117 19.62 24.88 4.62
C TYR A 117 19.79 26.41 4.65
N ASN A 118 20.25 27.01 3.55
CA ASN A 118 20.44 28.46 3.46
C ASN A 118 19.12 29.24 3.53
N GLU A 119 18.01 28.64 3.10
CA GLU A 119 16.67 29.23 3.18
C GLU A 119 15.98 28.89 4.51
N ASN A 120 16.12 27.66 5.00
CA ASN A 120 15.64 27.21 6.31
C ASN A 120 16.63 26.26 6.99
N PRO A 121 17.47 26.75 7.92
CA PRO A 121 18.49 25.96 8.59
C PRO A 121 17.97 24.80 9.44
N ASP A 122 16.69 24.84 9.83
CA ASP A 122 16.12 23.87 10.76
C ASP A 122 15.44 22.70 10.04
N TYR A 123 14.95 22.91 8.81
CA TYR A 123 14.10 21.95 8.11
C TYR A 123 14.74 20.58 7.93
N ILE A 124 15.99 20.52 7.42
CA ILE A 124 16.70 19.24 7.18
C ILE A 124 16.73 18.37 8.45
N PHE A 125 16.86 18.99 9.62
CA PHE A 125 16.97 18.31 10.93
C PHE A 125 15.63 17.82 11.48
N THR A 126 14.55 18.01 10.73
CA THR A 126 13.22 17.46 11.01
C THR A 126 12.85 16.31 10.07
N CYS A 127 13.72 15.96 9.12
CA CYS A 127 13.44 15.00 8.05
C CYS A 127 14.18 13.66 8.28
N ALA A 128 14.43 12.90 7.20
CA ALA A 128 14.93 11.54 7.29
C ALA A 128 16.32 11.46 7.96
N PRO A 129 16.55 10.54 8.94
CA PRO A 129 17.80 10.45 9.68
C PRO A 129 19.05 10.31 8.80
N PHE A 130 18.98 9.55 7.72
CA PHE A 130 20.13 9.34 6.83
C PHE A 130 20.55 10.62 6.09
N CYS A 131 19.60 11.48 5.71
CA CYS A 131 19.88 12.81 5.14
C CYS A 131 20.56 13.73 6.16
N ILE A 132 20.11 13.69 7.43
CA ILE A 132 20.72 14.46 8.51
C ILE A 132 22.15 13.99 8.76
N GLU A 133 22.36 12.67 8.86
CA GLU A 133 23.68 12.06 9.05
C GLU A 133 24.65 12.41 7.92
N PHE A 134 24.17 12.38 6.67
CA PHE A 134 24.95 12.80 5.51
C PHE A 134 25.34 14.28 5.62
N PHE A 135 24.35 15.17 5.76
CA PHE A 135 24.60 16.62 5.74
C PHE A 135 25.45 17.09 6.94
N ASN A 136 25.27 16.49 8.12
CA ASN A 136 26.08 16.79 9.32
C ASN A 136 27.58 16.58 9.09
N LYS A 137 27.99 15.61 8.26
CA LYS A 137 29.42 15.39 7.94
C LYS A 137 30.05 16.58 7.20
N HIS A 138 29.24 17.45 6.61
CA HIS A 138 29.66 18.60 5.82
C HIS A 138 29.42 19.96 6.51
N LEU A 139 28.97 19.95 7.76
CA LEU A 139 28.79 21.18 8.56
C LEU A 139 29.99 21.47 9.45
N GLU A 140 30.32 22.75 9.62
CA GLU A 140 31.34 23.18 10.58
C GLU A 140 30.93 22.88 12.03
N ASN A 141 29.63 22.99 12.32
CA ASN A 141 29.04 22.67 13.61
C ASN A 141 27.89 21.67 13.39
N THR A 142 28.12 20.41 13.76
CA THR A 142 27.12 19.34 13.69
C THR A 142 25.94 19.65 14.60
N ARG A 143 24.73 19.34 14.16
CA ARG A 143 23.55 19.37 15.03
C ARG A 143 23.29 17.98 15.59
N GLU A 144 22.90 17.92 16.86
CA GLU A 144 22.47 16.68 17.49
C GLU A 144 21.23 16.15 16.75
N LEU A 145 21.25 14.86 16.45
CA LEU A 145 20.07 14.17 15.95
C LEU A 145 19.01 14.18 17.06
N PRO A 146 17.71 14.33 16.72
CA PRO A 146 16.67 13.93 17.66
C PRO A 146 17.00 12.52 18.16
N GLU A 147 16.95 12.29 19.47
CA GLU A 147 17.05 10.92 19.99
C GLU A 147 16.06 10.07 19.19
N LYS A 148 16.53 9.00 18.56
CA LYS A 148 15.65 7.97 18.03
C LYS A 148 14.76 7.54 19.18
N GLN A 149 13.53 8.04 19.23
CA GLN A 149 12.45 7.18 19.65
C GLN A 149 12.42 6.14 18.55
N GLU A 150 13.11 5.02 18.78
CA GLU A 150 12.72 3.79 18.11
C GLU A 150 11.27 3.59 18.58
N GLU A 151 10.32 4.15 17.82
CA GLU A 151 9.03 3.50 17.68
C GLU A 151 9.38 2.15 17.07
N GLU A 152 9.78 1.20 17.94
CA GLU A 152 9.70 -0.21 17.65
C GLU A 152 8.23 -0.43 17.37
N SER A 153 7.86 -0.27 16.10
CA SER A 153 6.56 -0.65 15.60
C SER A 153 6.48 -2.16 15.78
N TYR A 154 6.05 -2.58 16.96
CA TYR A 154 5.90 -3.97 17.34
C TYR A 154 4.62 -4.47 16.70
N TYR A 155 4.66 -4.62 15.37
CA TYR A 155 3.59 -5.26 14.64
C TYR A 155 3.46 -6.67 15.18
N ASN A 156 2.26 -7.01 15.65
CA ASN A 156 1.99 -8.37 16.05
C ASN A 156 1.87 -9.21 14.78
N ILE A 157 2.67 -10.27 14.68
CA ILE A 157 2.78 -11.07 13.47
C ILE A 157 2.25 -12.48 13.72
N ILE A 158 1.52 -13.01 12.75
CA ILE A 158 1.04 -14.40 12.72
C ILE A 158 1.49 -15.12 11.43
N GLU A 159 2.00 -16.34 11.60
CA GLU A 159 2.32 -17.22 10.48
C GLU A 159 1.16 -18.16 10.16
N LEU A 160 0.60 -18.04 8.95
CA LEU A 160 -0.44 -18.91 8.41
C LEU A 160 0.08 -19.66 7.19
N LYS A 161 0.80 -20.77 7.41
CA LYS A 161 1.49 -21.55 6.37
C LYS A 161 0.58 -22.03 5.24
N ASP A 162 -0.65 -22.43 5.56
CA ASP A 162 -1.60 -22.89 4.54
C ASP A 162 -2.08 -21.73 3.66
N TRP A 163 -2.17 -20.51 4.23
CA TRP A 163 -2.50 -19.29 3.49
C TRP A 163 -1.33 -18.89 2.59
N GLN A 164 -0.11 -18.87 3.12
CA GLN A 164 1.12 -18.61 2.35
C GLN A 164 1.23 -19.55 1.14
N LEU A 165 0.99 -20.85 1.35
CA LEU A 165 0.97 -21.84 0.28
C LEU A 165 -0.17 -21.60 -0.72
N PHE A 166 -1.34 -21.21 -0.25
CA PHE A 166 -2.49 -20.95 -1.12
C PHE A 166 -2.25 -19.74 -2.04
N PHE A 167 -1.76 -18.62 -1.50
CA PHE A 167 -1.55 -17.35 -2.19
C PHE A 167 -0.19 -17.21 -2.89
N ASN A 168 0.67 -18.23 -2.77
CA ASN A 168 2.03 -18.26 -3.31
C ASN A 168 2.92 -17.11 -2.77
N GLU A 169 2.81 -16.86 -1.46
CA GLU A 169 3.51 -15.79 -0.75
C GLU A 169 4.43 -16.40 0.32
N GLU A 170 5.55 -16.97 -0.15
CA GLU A 170 6.52 -17.62 0.74
C GLU A 170 7.12 -16.63 1.74
N ASN A 171 7.10 -17.01 3.03
CA ASN A 171 7.59 -16.20 4.15
C ASN A 171 6.84 -14.88 4.39
N ALA A 172 5.67 -14.67 3.75
CA ALA A 172 4.82 -13.53 4.06
C ALA A 172 4.18 -13.74 5.44
N SER A 173 4.58 -12.90 6.39
CA SER A 173 4.01 -12.90 7.72
C SER A 173 2.88 -11.89 7.77
N ILE A 174 1.73 -12.27 8.33
CA ILE A 174 0.55 -11.41 8.33
C ILE A 174 0.52 -10.61 9.63
N GLU A 175 0.31 -9.31 9.53
CA GLU A 175 0.08 -8.47 10.69
C GLU A 175 -1.31 -8.77 11.29
N TYR A 176 -1.40 -8.79 12.62
CA TYR A 176 -2.69 -8.73 13.29
C TYR A 176 -2.75 -7.59 14.29
N VAL A 177 -3.96 -7.07 14.46
CA VAL A 177 -4.28 -5.96 15.35
C VAL A 177 -5.38 -6.41 16.31
N ILE A 178 -5.29 -6.04 17.58
CA ILE A 178 -6.36 -6.26 18.55
C ILE A 178 -7.18 -4.98 18.67
N LEU A 179 -8.50 -5.11 18.55
CA LEU A 179 -9.43 -3.98 18.56
C LEU A 179 -10.31 -3.97 19.81
N ASP A 180 -10.42 -2.80 20.45
CA ASP A 180 -11.41 -2.44 21.47
C ASP A 180 -12.51 -1.53 20.88
N GLY A 181 -13.31 -2.08 19.96
CA GLY A 181 -14.29 -1.33 19.18
C GLY A 181 -13.91 -1.30 17.70
N ASP A 182 -14.47 -0.36 16.93
CA ASP A 182 -14.33 -0.37 15.45
C ASP A 182 -12.91 -0.01 14.97
N SER A 183 -12.12 0.72 15.75
CA SER A 183 -10.78 1.18 15.32
C SER A 183 -9.81 1.48 16.46
N ASP A 184 -10.18 1.19 17.71
CA ASP A 184 -9.32 1.48 18.85
C ASP A 184 -8.38 0.29 19.07
N GLU A 185 -7.13 0.43 18.64
CA GLU A 185 -6.12 -0.61 18.81
C GLU A 185 -5.66 -0.69 20.27
N ILE A 186 -5.48 -1.91 20.77
CA ILE A 186 -4.97 -2.15 22.13
C ILE A 186 -3.77 -3.08 22.11
N GLU A 187 -2.80 -2.80 22.99
CA GLU A 187 -1.60 -3.62 23.15
C GLU A 187 -1.81 -4.85 24.05
N GLU A 188 -2.77 -4.79 24.99
CA GLU A 188 -2.98 -5.86 25.97
C GLU A 188 -3.88 -6.98 25.45
N HIS A 189 -3.34 -8.21 25.45
CA HIS A 189 -4.08 -9.40 25.02
C HIS A 189 -4.82 -10.03 26.21
N SER A 190 -6.13 -10.20 26.08
CA SER A 190 -6.88 -11.05 27.03
C SER A 190 -6.68 -12.55 26.74
N ILE A 191 -7.15 -13.41 27.64
CA ILE A 191 -7.12 -14.87 27.43
C ILE A 191 -7.98 -15.25 26.21
N GLU A 192 -9.12 -14.59 26.03
CA GLU A 192 -10.02 -14.79 24.90
C GLU A 192 -9.36 -14.43 23.58
N HIS A 193 -8.62 -13.30 23.50
CA HIS A 193 -7.85 -12.95 22.32
C HIS A 193 -6.85 -14.05 21.94
N ASN A 194 -6.09 -14.54 22.93
CA ASN A 194 -5.15 -15.64 22.73
C ASN A 194 -5.84 -16.93 22.27
N ASN A 195 -7.03 -17.25 22.80
CA ASN A 195 -7.83 -18.39 22.34
C ASN A 195 -8.22 -18.24 20.86
N GLY A 196 -8.54 -17.01 20.41
CA GLY A 196 -8.86 -16.71 19.01
C GLY A 196 -7.67 -16.90 18.09
N ILE A 197 -6.50 -16.38 18.48
CA ILE A 197 -5.24 -16.53 17.73
C ILE A 197 -4.86 -18.02 17.62
N GLU A 198 -4.90 -18.76 18.74
CA GLU A 198 -4.63 -20.21 18.75
C GLU A 198 -5.64 -20.97 17.88
N TYR A 199 -6.92 -20.60 17.95
CA TYR A 199 -7.95 -21.21 17.11
C TYR A 199 -7.66 -20.98 15.62
N LEU A 200 -7.33 -19.75 15.24
CA LEU A 200 -6.97 -19.39 13.87
C LEU A 200 -5.78 -20.23 13.37
N GLN A 201 -4.68 -20.28 14.13
CA GLN A 201 -3.49 -21.06 13.72
C GLN A 201 -3.82 -22.54 13.52
N ASN A 202 -4.59 -23.13 14.43
CA ASN A 202 -4.95 -24.55 14.41
C ASN A 202 -6.02 -24.90 13.36
N ASN A 203 -6.77 -23.93 12.86
CA ASN A 203 -7.90 -24.14 11.92
C ASN A 203 -7.76 -23.34 10.62
N GLN A 204 -6.58 -22.82 10.32
CA GLN A 204 -6.33 -21.87 9.23
C GLN A 204 -6.81 -22.36 7.86
N THR A 205 -6.63 -23.66 7.53
CA THR A 205 -7.15 -24.26 6.29
C THR A 205 -8.67 -24.17 6.23
N THR A 206 -9.36 -24.66 7.28
CA THR A 206 -10.83 -24.68 7.33
C THR A 206 -11.42 -23.27 7.26
N ILE A 207 -10.77 -22.30 7.91
CA ILE A 207 -11.19 -20.89 7.87
C ILE A 207 -11.05 -20.33 6.46
N LEU A 208 -9.89 -20.51 5.83
CA LEU A 208 -9.64 -20.05 4.46
C LEU A 208 -10.63 -20.66 3.47
N GLU A 209 -10.83 -21.98 3.52
CA GLU A 209 -11.82 -22.67 2.68
C GLU A 209 -13.24 -22.12 2.88
N SER A 210 -13.62 -21.82 4.12
CA SER A 210 -14.94 -21.25 4.44
C SER A 210 -15.09 -19.85 3.85
N ILE A 211 -14.06 -19.01 3.97
CA ILE A 211 -14.04 -17.65 3.40
C ILE A 211 -14.16 -17.73 1.87
N LEU A 212 -13.27 -18.48 1.22
CA LEU A 212 -13.22 -18.55 -0.25
C LEU A 212 -14.46 -19.23 -0.84
N THR A 213 -15.03 -20.23 -0.17
CA THR A 213 -16.29 -20.86 -0.61
C THR A 213 -17.45 -19.90 -0.54
N LYS A 214 -17.56 -19.11 0.54
CA LYS A 214 -18.60 -18.10 0.66
C LYS A 214 -18.39 -16.98 -0.36
N LEU A 215 -17.15 -16.53 -0.55
CA LEU A 215 -16.79 -15.54 -1.57
C LEU A 215 -17.15 -16.04 -2.97
N LEU A 216 -16.81 -17.28 -3.33
CA LEU A 216 -17.16 -17.89 -4.62
C LEU A 216 -18.66 -17.75 -4.94
N SER A 217 -19.52 -17.93 -3.93
CA SER A 217 -20.97 -17.78 -4.08
C SER A 217 -21.44 -16.33 -4.21
N LYS A 218 -20.73 -15.37 -3.59
CA LYS A 218 -21.07 -13.94 -3.57
C LYS A 218 -20.42 -13.18 -4.73
N TYR A 219 -19.32 -13.69 -5.28
CA TYR A 219 -18.49 -13.01 -6.26
C TYR A 219 -19.25 -12.55 -7.52
N PRO A 220 -20.23 -13.29 -8.08
CA PRO A 220 -21.04 -12.77 -9.19
C PRO A 220 -21.84 -11.52 -8.84
N GLU A 221 -22.36 -11.41 -7.61
CA GLU A 221 -23.04 -10.20 -7.13
C GLU A 221 -22.04 -9.03 -7.01
N LEU A 222 -20.82 -9.30 -6.54
CA LEU A 222 -19.77 -8.28 -6.52
C LEU A 222 -19.40 -7.84 -7.95
N GLN A 223 -19.30 -8.76 -8.90
CA GLN A 223 -19.05 -8.41 -10.31
C GLN A 223 -20.13 -7.50 -10.87
N GLU A 224 -21.40 -7.71 -10.52
CA GLU A 224 -22.51 -6.81 -10.91
C GLU A 224 -22.43 -5.43 -10.24
N ILE A 225 -21.91 -5.34 -9.01
CA ILE A 225 -21.74 -4.07 -8.29
C ILE A 225 -20.61 -3.24 -8.89
N TYR A 226 -19.45 -3.86 -9.16
CA TYR A 226 -18.29 -3.16 -9.74
C TYR A 226 -18.46 -2.89 -11.24
N ASP A 227 -19.21 -3.73 -11.96
CA ASP A 227 -19.62 -3.54 -13.37
C ASP A 227 -18.46 -3.16 -14.32
N TYR A 228 -17.33 -3.84 -14.17
CA TYR A 228 -16.18 -3.63 -15.05
C TYR A 228 -16.53 -3.89 -16.52
N PRO A 229 -16.08 -3.03 -17.47
CA PRO A 229 -16.16 -3.32 -18.90
C PRO A 229 -15.50 -4.67 -19.23
N GLU A 230 -16.03 -5.41 -20.21
CA GLU A 230 -15.57 -6.77 -20.53
C GLU A 230 -14.04 -6.86 -20.78
N GLU A 231 -13.45 -5.83 -21.37
CA GLU A 231 -12.01 -5.74 -21.63
C GLU A 231 -11.15 -5.60 -20.36
N GLU A 232 -11.68 -4.98 -19.32
CA GLU A 232 -11.01 -4.79 -18.02
C GLU A 232 -11.41 -5.86 -17.01
N LYS A 233 -12.63 -6.40 -17.13
CA LYS A 233 -13.14 -7.49 -16.30
C LYS A 233 -12.21 -8.69 -16.34
N GLN A 234 -11.69 -9.06 -17.51
CA GLN A 234 -10.74 -10.18 -17.61
C GLN A 234 -9.44 -9.93 -16.81
N ASP A 235 -9.05 -8.67 -16.64
CA ASP A 235 -7.86 -8.28 -15.89
C ASP A 235 -8.12 -8.20 -14.39
N PHE A 236 -9.14 -7.44 -13.98
CA PHE A 236 -9.37 -7.10 -12.58
C PHE A 236 -10.34 -8.03 -11.86
N MET A 237 -11.37 -8.52 -12.54
CA MET A 237 -12.45 -9.29 -11.91
C MET A 237 -12.96 -10.45 -12.80
N PRO A 238 -12.06 -11.36 -13.23
CA PRO A 238 -12.41 -12.43 -14.16
C PRO A 238 -13.42 -13.39 -13.52
N ASP A 239 -14.17 -14.12 -14.34
CA ASP A 239 -15.07 -15.15 -13.83
C ASP A 239 -14.28 -16.26 -13.11
N VAL A 240 -14.74 -16.62 -11.92
CA VAL A 240 -14.11 -17.61 -11.03
C VAL A 240 -15.05 -18.81 -10.89
N THR A 241 -14.50 -20.02 -11.01
CA THR A 241 -15.29 -21.27 -10.99
C THR A 241 -14.98 -22.17 -9.80
N GLN A 242 -13.82 -21.95 -9.17
CA GLN A 242 -13.36 -22.71 -8.01
C GLN A 242 -12.58 -21.78 -7.07
N ILE A 243 -12.53 -22.15 -5.79
CA ILE A 243 -11.85 -21.32 -4.78
C ILE A 243 -10.38 -21.04 -5.11
N LYS A 244 -9.70 -21.95 -5.81
CA LYS A 244 -8.28 -21.80 -6.16
C LYS A 244 -8.02 -20.63 -7.11
N ASP A 245 -9.00 -20.23 -7.92
CA ASP A 245 -8.82 -19.13 -8.87
C ASP A 245 -8.59 -17.78 -8.13
N PHE A 246 -8.98 -17.67 -6.85
CA PHE A 246 -8.73 -16.48 -6.03
C PHE A 246 -7.26 -16.31 -5.60
N SER A 247 -6.38 -17.31 -5.77
CA SER A 247 -4.98 -17.16 -5.33
C SER A 247 -4.24 -16.02 -6.03
N ASP A 248 -4.65 -15.73 -7.26
CA ASP A 248 -4.03 -14.70 -8.12
C ASP A 248 -4.80 -13.37 -8.05
N LEU A 249 -5.94 -13.33 -7.34
CA LEU A 249 -6.81 -12.17 -7.24
C LEU A 249 -6.79 -11.53 -5.85
N LEU A 250 -6.35 -12.27 -4.83
CA LEU A 250 -6.32 -11.83 -3.43
C LEU A 250 -4.91 -11.98 -2.84
N SER A 251 -4.59 -11.09 -1.91
CA SER A 251 -3.46 -11.21 -0.99
C SER A 251 -3.92 -10.83 0.42
N PRO A 252 -3.65 -11.67 1.45
CA PRO A 252 -3.93 -11.31 2.84
C PRO A 252 -3.14 -10.05 3.23
N SER A 253 -3.79 -9.12 3.94
CA SER A 253 -3.16 -7.88 4.42
C SER A 253 -3.05 -7.89 5.94
N THR A 254 -4.16 -7.67 6.65
CA THR A 254 -4.19 -7.50 8.11
C THR A 254 -5.33 -8.34 8.69
N ILE A 255 -5.10 -8.90 9.87
CA ILE A 255 -6.10 -9.67 10.62
C ILE A 255 -6.51 -8.88 11.86
N TYR A 256 -7.81 -8.69 12.05
CA TYR A 256 -8.34 -7.94 13.19
C TYR A 256 -8.95 -8.90 14.20
N ILE A 257 -8.40 -8.93 15.41
CA ILE A 257 -8.94 -9.72 16.52
C ILE A 257 -9.79 -8.78 17.37
N THR A 258 -11.10 -8.97 17.36
CA THR A 258 -12.03 -8.05 18.05
C THR A 258 -12.15 -8.36 19.54
N SER A 259 -12.52 -7.35 20.34
CA SER A 259 -12.94 -7.50 21.74
C SER A 259 -14.42 -7.93 21.90
N VAL A 260 -15.06 -8.41 20.82
CA VAL A 260 -16.40 -9.01 20.87
C VAL A 260 -16.23 -10.52 21.00
N PHE A 261 -16.68 -11.09 22.12
CA PHE A 261 -16.46 -12.52 22.42
C PHE A 261 -17.74 -13.33 22.42
N LYS A 262 -17.69 -14.50 21.78
CA LYS A 262 -18.73 -15.53 21.85
C LYS A 262 -18.10 -16.88 22.19
N ASP A 263 -18.60 -17.50 23.26
CA ASP A 263 -18.05 -18.74 23.83
C ASP A 263 -16.56 -18.66 24.18
N GLY A 264 -16.10 -17.50 24.67
CA GLY A 264 -14.71 -17.27 25.06
C GLY A 264 -13.72 -17.17 23.89
N ILE A 265 -14.22 -16.96 22.67
CA ILE A 265 -13.44 -16.78 21.45
C ILE A 265 -13.91 -15.49 20.74
N PRO A 266 -12.98 -14.63 20.28
CA PRO A 266 -13.31 -13.40 19.58
C PRO A 266 -13.90 -13.65 18.20
N TYR A 267 -14.62 -12.66 17.69
CA TYR A 267 -14.82 -12.53 16.26
C TYR A 267 -13.51 -12.04 15.61
N ILE A 268 -13.22 -12.53 14.41
CA ILE A 268 -11.99 -12.23 13.69
C ILE A 268 -12.31 -11.70 12.31
N GLY A 269 -11.74 -10.55 12.01
CA GLY A 269 -11.78 -9.92 10.70
C GLY A 269 -10.53 -10.23 9.87
N TYR A 270 -10.72 -10.33 8.56
CA TYR A 270 -9.66 -10.57 7.59
C TYR A 270 -9.75 -9.53 6.49
N MET A 271 -8.69 -8.75 6.31
CA MET A 271 -8.55 -7.83 5.21
C MET A 271 -7.67 -8.45 4.13
N PHE A 272 -8.11 -8.35 2.89
CA PHE A 272 -7.37 -8.75 1.70
C PHE A 272 -7.22 -7.55 0.79
N SER A 273 -6.05 -7.36 0.20
CA SER A 273 -5.99 -6.62 -1.06
C SER A 273 -6.57 -7.50 -2.16
N CYS A 274 -7.27 -6.88 -3.12
CA CYS A 274 -7.90 -7.58 -4.22
C CYS A 274 -7.65 -6.89 -5.56
N SER A 275 -7.68 -7.66 -6.64
CA SER A 275 -7.43 -7.13 -7.98
C SER A 275 -8.52 -6.18 -8.48
N TRP A 276 -9.74 -6.20 -7.93
CA TRP A 276 -10.86 -5.38 -8.40
C TRP A 276 -11.10 -4.12 -7.56
N ASP A 277 -10.32 -3.90 -6.50
CA ASP A 277 -10.38 -2.70 -5.66
C ASP A 277 -9.01 -2.48 -5.00
N SER A 278 -8.08 -1.91 -5.77
CA SER A 278 -6.70 -1.68 -5.34
C SER A 278 -6.60 -0.61 -4.24
N GLU A 279 -7.58 0.29 -4.14
CA GLU A 279 -7.61 1.37 -3.15
C GLU A 279 -8.14 0.89 -1.79
N HIS A 280 -9.21 0.09 -1.79
CA HIS A 280 -9.90 -0.27 -0.54
C HIS A 280 -9.70 -1.73 -0.14
N GLY A 281 -9.74 -2.68 -1.08
CA GLY A 281 -9.67 -4.11 -0.78
C GLY A 281 -10.97 -4.76 -0.28
N LEU A 282 -10.87 -6.00 0.18
CA LEU A 282 -11.98 -6.86 0.62
C LEU A 282 -11.89 -7.16 2.12
N GLY A 283 -13.00 -7.01 2.83
CA GLY A 283 -13.11 -7.35 4.25
C GLY A 283 -14.03 -8.53 4.51
N VAL A 284 -13.67 -9.36 5.48
CA VAL A 284 -14.45 -10.54 5.90
C VAL A 284 -14.48 -10.62 7.41
N MET A 285 -15.68 -10.76 8.00
CA MET A 285 -15.85 -11.00 9.43
C MET A 285 -16.26 -12.46 9.69
N THR A 286 -15.62 -13.12 10.65
CA THR A 286 -15.95 -14.49 11.07
C THR A 286 -16.12 -14.62 12.58
N HIS A 287 -16.87 -15.64 12.98
CA HIS A 287 -16.69 -16.25 14.30
C HIS A 287 -16.24 -17.68 14.08
N LYS A 288 -15.01 -18.01 14.51
CA LYS A 288 -14.34 -19.27 14.15
C LYS A 288 -14.28 -19.42 12.62
N ASN A 289 -14.84 -20.49 12.07
CA ASN A 289 -14.92 -20.72 10.62
C ASN A 289 -16.29 -20.31 10.02
N ARG A 290 -17.20 -19.73 10.80
CA ARG A 290 -18.50 -19.27 10.30
C ARG A 290 -18.38 -17.84 9.78
N ILE A 291 -18.73 -17.65 8.52
CA ILE A 291 -18.75 -16.32 7.90
C ILE A 291 -19.95 -15.53 8.42
N ILE A 292 -19.67 -14.35 8.98
CA ILE A 292 -20.67 -13.39 9.44
C ILE A 292 -21.01 -12.44 8.29
N GLU A 293 -19.98 -11.84 7.70
CA GLU A 293 -20.12 -10.84 6.65
C GLU A 293 -18.93 -10.86 5.69
N ILE A 294 -19.18 -10.46 4.44
CA ILE A 294 -18.16 -10.18 3.42
C ILE A 294 -18.55 -8.84 2.80
N GLY A 295 -17.64 -7.87 2.74
CA GLY A 295 -17.89 -6.54 2.21
C GLY A 295 -16.58 -5.83 1.82
N GLY A 296 -16.58 -4.51 1.83
CA GLY A 296 -15.35 -3.72 1.68
C GLY A 296 -14.41 -3.96 2.87
N ALA A 297 -13.20 -3.40 2.81
CA ALA A 297 -12.19 -3.60 3.87
C ALA A 297 -12.67 -3.20 5.27
N ASP A 298 -13.58 -2.23 5.39
CA ASP A 298 -14.22 -1.83 6.64
C ASP A 298 -14.93 -2.97 7.37
N THR A 299 -15.43 -3.96 6.63
CA THR A 299 -16.03 -5.17 7.20
C THR A 299 -15.04 -5.95 8.09
N ALA A 300 -13.74 -5.86 7.83
CA ALA A 300 -12.74 -6.57 8.61
C ALA A 300 -12.54 -5.96 10.02
N PHE A 301 -12.74 -4.65 10.20
CA PHE A 301 -12.50 -4.00 11.49
C PHE A 301 -13.77 -3.46 12.16
N SER A 302 -14.91 -3.41 11.46
CA SER A 302 -16.19 -3.03 12.07
C SER A 302 -16.71 -4.10 13.03
N THR A 303 -16.77 -3.77 14.31
CA THR A 303 -17.32 -4.63 15.38
C THR A 303 -18.83 -4.74 15.33
N TRP A 304 -19.52 -3.84 14.62
CA TRP A 304 -20.98 -3.83 14.51
C TRP A 304 -21.56 -5.18 14.05
N SER A 305 -20.95 -5.80 13.03
CA SER A 305 -21.39 -7.09 12.50
C SER A 305 -21.20 -8.24 13.51
N ALA A 306 -20.13 -8.17 14.30
CA ALA A 306 -19.84 -9.11 15.39
C ALA A 306 -20.84 -8.94 16.54
N GLU A 307 -21.12 -7.71 16.97
CA GLU A 307 -22.10 -7.40 18.00
C GLU A 307 -23.52 -7.80 17.59
N GLU A 308 -23.91 -7.52 16.34
CA GLU A 308 -25.22 -7.87 15.83
C GLU A 308 -25.41 -9.40 15.83
N ASP A 309 -24.40 -10.16 15.39
CA ASP A 309 -24.43 -11.63 15.44
C ASP A 309 -24.42 -12.20 16.86
N LEU A 310 -23.70 -11.56 17.79
CA LEU A 310 -23.71 -11.93 19.21
C LEU A 310 -25.10 -11.77 19.83
N ASN A 311 -25.83 -10.73 19.42
CA ASN A 311 -27.16 -10.40 19.92
C ASN A 311 -28.30 -11.22 19.27
N LYS A 312 -28.05 -11.91 18.15
CA LYS A 312 -29.04 -12.72 17.41
C LYS A 312 -29.39 -14.07 18.07
N ASN A 313 -29.25 -14.20 19.40
CA ASN A 313 -29.60 -15.42 20.16
C ASN A 313 -31.04 -15.91 19.90
#